data_AF-A0A2V9K5N0-F1
#
_entry.id   AF-A0A2V9K5N0-F1
#
_cell.length_a   1.000
_cell.length_b   1.000
_cell.length_c   1.000
_cell.angle_alpha   90.00
_cell.angle_beta   90.00
_cell.angle_gamma   90.00
#
_symmetry.space_group_name_H-M   'P 1'
#
loop_
_entity.id
_entity.type
_entity.pdbx_description
1 polymer ?
#
loop_
_entity_poly.entity_id
_entity_poly.type
_entity_poly.pdbx_seq_one_letter_code
_entity_poly.pdbx_strand_id
1 'polypeptide(L)'
;MTTGDERIARLEELGYTEREASFLVVAALHSGYFLRRQYREFLGMSPGHADASLAEKVVAKGHAQAFSSLGKTLVYHLCTRSFYNAIDQSDNRHRRARPPFAIKVKLMALDYVLAEPGRSFLATEEEKVAFFDGQLGIPREKMPARVYRSRTSGSTTRRSFVDKFPISVDGVAGRDRAVVSFCYVDEGVIATPSLETYLREYADFFQSLGSFRLVYVTTRSRAFASAERMFQRFLRGHGRWGATAERRSPERLLAYVRLEHLFRTRQFDSLDAVKLDELRRMRQEFRARDTESL
;
A
#
# COMPACT_ATOMS: atom_id res chain seq x y z
N MET A 1 11.65 -5.71 17.79
CA MET A 1 11.18 -4.75 16.75
C MET A 1 10.56 -3.61 17.51
N THR A 2 11.06 -2.38 17.36
CA THR A 2 10.51 -1.22 18.07
C THR A 2 9.07 -0.96 17.58
N THR A 3 8.10 -0.88 18.49
CA THR A 3 6.67 -0.71 18.15
C THR A 3 6.36 0.73 17.71
N GLY A 4 5.15 0.98 17.20
CA GLY A 4 4.70 2.32 16.86
C GLY A 4 4.71 3.27 18.07
N ASP A 5 4.15 2.81 19.19
CA ASP A 5 4.04 3.58 20.43
C ASP A 5 5.42 3.88 21.04
N GLU A 6 6.36 2.93 20.98
CA GLU A 6 7.74 3.15 21.41
C GLU A 6 8.46 4.20 20.56
N ARG A 7 8.21 4.22 19.24
CA ARG A 7 8.76 5.26 18.35
C ARG A 7 8.19 6.63 18.68
N ILE A 8 6.90 6.70 19.03
CA ILE A 8 6.21 7.94 19.42
C ILE A 8 6.83 8.48 20.71
N ALA A 9 6.89 7.66 21.77
CA ALA A 9 7.44 8.05 23.07
C ALA A 9 8.87 8.60 22.97
N ARG A 10 9.73 7.96 22.16
CA ARG A 10 11.10 8.44 21.93
C ARG A 10 11.17 9.78 21.20
N LEU A 11 10.21 10.11 20.35
CA LEU A 11 10.13 11.45 19.76
C LEU A 11 9.59 12.48 20.75
N GLU A 12 8.73 12.07 21.69
CA GLU A 12 8.29 12.97 22.77
C GLU A 12 9.46 13.40 23.66
N GLU A 13 10.41 12.51 23.94
CA GLU A 13 11.67 12.83 24.63
C GLU A 13 12.51 13.89 23.87
N LEU A 14 12.37 13.98 22.55
CA LEU A 14 12.99 15.04 21.75
C LEU A 14 12.22 16.37 21.79
N GLY A 15 11.16 16.45 22.58
CA GLY A 15 10.33 17.63 22.81
C GLY A 15 9.21 17.80 21.79
N TYR A 16 8.76 16.73 21.13
CA TYR A 16 7.53 16.72 20.34
C TYR A 16 6.32 16.37 21.22
N THR A 17 5.14 16.86 20.88
CA THR A 17 3.90 16.35 21.48
C THR A 17 3.56 14.99 20.88
N GLU A 18 2.77 14.17 21.57
CA GLU A 18 2.26 12.88 21.06
C GLU A 18 1.75 12.98 19.62
N ARG A 19 0.95 14.01 19.30
CA ARG A 19 0.37 14.22 17.96
C ARG A 19 1.42 14.54 16.91
N GLU A 20 2.40 15.39 17.24
CA GLU A 20 3.51 15.71 16.36
C GLU A 20 4.39 14.48 16.13
N ALA A 21 4.73 13.75 17.21
CA ALA A 21 5.51 12.53 17.18
C ALA A 21 4.82 11.47 16.31
N SER A 22 3.52 11.25 16.50
CA SER A 22 2.71 10.31 15.72
C SER A 22 2.77 10.60 14.22
N PHE A 23 2.55 11.86 13.82
CA PHE A 23 2.68 12.26 12.43
C PHE A 23 4.11 12.08 11.90
N LEU A 24 5.12 12.49 12.66
CA LEU A 24 6.51 12.43 12.25
C LEU A 24 7.00 10.98 12.07
N VAL A 25 6.52 10.03 12.89
CA VAL A 25 6.77 8.60 12.70
C VAL A 25 6.21 8.14 11.36
N VAL A 26 4.93 8.44 11.08
CA VAL A 26 4.27 8.06 9.81
C VAL A 26 5.00 8.68 8.61
N ALA A 27 5.31 9.98 8.67
CA ALA A 27 6.00 10.68 7.60
C ALA A 27 7.40 10.10 7.35
N ALA A 28 8.17 9.82 8.40
CA ALA A 28 9.52 9.25 8.30
C ALA A 28 9.51 7.84 7.69
N LEU A 29 8.57 7.01 8.14
CA LEU A 29 8.49 5.61 7.75
C LEU A 29 7.99 5.44 6.30
N HIS A 30 7.06 6.28 5.84
CA HIS A 30 6.45 6.11 4.51
C HIS A 30 7.02 7.03 3.42
N SER A 31 7.61 8.17 3.79
CA SER A 31 8.04 9.18 2.81
C SER A 31 9.45 9.73 3.04
N GLY A 32 9.78 10.12 4.27
CA GLY A 32 10.92 10.99 4.59
C GLY A 32 10.68 12.45 4.26
N TYR A 33 9.67 12.76 3.45
CA TYR A 33 9.28 14.12 3.08
C TYR A 33 7.84 14.37 3.51
N PHE A 34 7.53 15.61 3.87
CA PHE A 34 6.14 15.99 4.07
C PHE A 34 5.89 17.45 3.68
N LEU A 35 4.61 17.77 3.59
CA LEU A 35 4.07 19.09 3.32
C LEU A 35 3.14 19.50 4.47
N ARG A 36 3.04 20.80 4.74
CA ARG A 36 2.16 21.31 5.81
C ARG A 36 0.71 20.82 5.68
N ARG A 37 0.19 20.73 4.45
CA ARG A 37 -1.18 20.21 4.22
C ARG A 37 -1.38 18.78 4.73
N GLN A 38 -0.36 17.94 4.66
CA GLN A 38 -0.42 16.54 5.09
C GLN A 38 -0.48 16.43 6.60
N TYR A 39 0.22 17.32 7.32
CA TYR A 39 0.07 17.38 8.76
C TYR A 39 -1.32 17.88 9.17
N ARG A 40 -1.88 18.86 8.46
CA ARG A 40 -3.27 19.31 8.70
C ARG A 40 -4.29 18.19 8.48
N GLU A 41 -4.12 17.44 7.38
CA GLU A 41 -4.96 16.29 7.04
C GLU A 41 -4.87 15.22 8.13
N PHE A 42 -3.66 14.90 8.60
CA PHE A 42 -3.45 13.99 9.72
C PHE A 42 -4.17 14.42 11.01
N LEU A 43 -4.21 15.73 11.29
CA LEU A 43 -4.92 16.26 12.46
C LEU A 43 -6.44 16.32 12.29
N GLY A 44 -6.96 16.12 11.07
CA GLY A 44 -8.38 16.33 10.75
C GLY A 44 -8.83 17.80 10.91
N MET A 45 -7.91 18.76 10.82
CA MET A 45 -8.17 20.18 11.12
C MET A 45 -8.30 21.06 9.86
N SER A 46 -9.12 22.11 9.96
CA SER A 46 -9.09 23.26 9.03
C SER A 46 -7.78 24.06 9.18
N PRO A 47 -7.35 24.85 8.17
CA PRO A 47 -6.08 25.60 8.22
C PRO A 47 -5.93 26.51 9.44
N GLY A 48 -4.78 26.51 10.14
CA GLY A 48 -4.53 27.33 11.34
C GLY A 48 -3.11 27.22 11.92
N HIS A 49 -2.83 27.87 13.06
CA HIS A 49 -1.48 28.03 13.65
C HIS A 49 -0.71 26.74 13.97
N ALA A 50 -1.39 25.63 14.22
CA ALA A 50 -0.76 24.37 14.62
C ALA A 50 0.18 23.78 13.55
N ASP A 51 -0.11 24.00 12.25
CA ASP A 51 0.68 23.40 11.16
C ASP A 51 1.99 24.14 10.84
N ALA A 52 1.99 25.47 11.01
CA ALA A 52 3.19 26.30 10.94
C ALA A 52 4.15 25.96 12.07
N SER A 53 3.60 25.76 13.28
CA SER A 53 4.38 25.49 14.48
C SER A 53 5.21 24.20 14.36
N LEU A 54 4.64 23.08 13.90
CA LEU A 54 5.41 21.84 13.71
C LEU A 54 6.52 22.02 12.67
N ALA A 55 6.20 22.63 11.52
CA ALA A 55 7.13 22.83 10.43
C ALA A 55 8.36 23.66 10.85
N GLU A 56 8.13 24.77 11.55
CA GLU A 56 9.19 25.61 12.11
C GLU A 56 9.98 24.86 13.18
N LYS A 57 9.28 24.15 14.08
CA LYS A 57 9.89 23.37 15.17
C LYS A 57 10.82 22.27 14.68
N VAL A 58 10.43 21.49 13.66
CA VAL A 58 11.26 20.39 13.15
C VAL A 58 12.53 20.91 12.45
N VAL A 59 12.46 22.09 11.83
CA VAL A 59 13.61 22.77 11.22
C VAL A 59 14.50 23.40 12.29
N ALA A 60 13.91 24.09 13.28
CA ALA A 60 14.64 24.73 14.38
C ALA A 60 15.41 23.70 15.24
N LYS A 61 14.84 22.51 15.45
CA LYS A 61 15.53 21.38 16.10
C LYS A 61 16.59 20.72 15.22
N GLY A 62 16.73 21.15 13.96
CA GLY A 62 17.66 20.57 13.00
C GLY A 62 17.26 19.18 12.52
N HIS A 63 16.04 18.70 12.78
CA HIS A 63 15.61 17.35 12.39
C HIS A 63 15.20 17.27 10.91
N ALA A 64 14.76 18.39 10.34
CA ALA A 64 14.42 18.51 8.93
C ALA A 64 15.10 19.70 8.24
N GLN A 65 15.18 19.63 6.92
CA GLN A 65 15.50 20.77 6.06
C GLN A 65 14.25 21.19 5.27
N ALA A 66 14.04 22.48 5.09
CA ALA A 66 12.97 23.02 4.24
C ALA A 66 13.55 23.58 2.94
N PHE A 67 12.88 23.29 1.82
CA PHE A 67 13.20 23.91 0.53
C PHE A 67 11.93 24.21 -0.25
N SER A 68 11.99 25.22 -1.10
CA SER A 68 10.87 25.59 -1.97
C SER A 68 10.78 24.66 -3.17
N SER A 69 9.55 24.28 -3.51
CA SER A 69 9.19 23.65 -4.77
C SER A 69 8.42 24.64 -5.66
N LEU A 70 8.03 24.21 -6.85
CA LEU A 70 7.17 24.96 -7.77
C LEU A 70 5.94 25.52 -7.02
N GLY A 71 5.66 26.81 -7.23
CA GLY A 71 4.54 27.49 -6.59
C GLY A 71 4.73 27.90 -5.12
N LYS A 72 5.98 28.11 -4.67
CA LYS A 72 6.33 28.53 -3.28
C LYS A 72 5.89 27.55 -2.18
N THR A 73 5.49 26.33 -2.55
CA THR A 73 5.18 25.30 -1.57
C THR A 73 6.47 24.81 -0.92
N LEU A 74 6.54 24.86 0.41
CA LEU A 74 7.69 24.37 1.18
C LEU A 74 7.59 22.87 1.40
N VAL A 75 8.62 22.15 0.97
CA VAL A 75 8.84 20.72 1.22
C VAL A 75 9.77 20.56 2.40
N TYR A 76 9.41 19.72 3.36
CA TYR A 76 10.20 19.41 4.54
C TYR A 76 10.78 18.02 4.41
N HIS A 77 12.10 17.89 4.48
CA HIS A 77 12.83 16.63 4.40
C HIS A 77 13.38 16.25 5.77
N LEU A 78 12.85 15.18 6.35
CA LEU A 78 13.41 14.52 7.52
C LEU A 78 14.70 13.83 7.09
N CYS A 79 15.85 14.46 7.34
CA CYS A 79 17.13 14.05 6.76
C CYS A 79 18.19 13.62 7.79
N THR A 80 17.99 13.94 9.06
CA THR A 80 19.05 13.78 10.07
C THR A 80 19.11 12.40 10.68
N ARG A 81 20.33 11.89 10.87
CA ARG A 81 20.55 10.57 11.46
C ARG A 81 20.06 10.51 12.91
N SER A 82 20.19 11.59 13.69
CA SER A 82 19.69 11.65 15.08
C SER A 82 18.20 11.36 15.18
N PHE A 83 17.40 12.01 14.33
CA PHE A 83 15.95 11.76 14.25
C PHE A 83 15.64 10.29 13.91
N TYR A 84 16.30 9.74 12.89
CA TYR A 84 16.06 8.34 12.50
C TYR A 84 16.61 7.33 13.51
N ASN A 85 17.65 7.66 14.28
CA ASN A 85 18.13 6.83 15.37
C ASN A 85 17.07 6.70 16.47
N ALA A 86 16.38 7.80 16.81
CA ALA A 86 15.35 7.79 17.85
C ALA A 86 14.23 6.78 17.53
N ILE A 87 13.81 6.69 16.27
CA ILE A 87 12.77 5.75 15.83
C ILE A 87 13.32 4.37 15.40
N ASP A 88 14.58 4.05 15.74
CA ASP A 88 15.25 2.78 15.40
C ASP A 88 15.30 2.48 13.89
N GLN A 89 15.58 3.52 13.10
CA GLN A 89 15.60 3.50 11.63
C GLN A 89 16.83 4.22 11.05
N SER A 90 17.95 4.16 11.75
CA SER A 90 19.21 4.87 11.42
C SER A 90 19.68 4.72 9.96
N ASP A 91 19.46 3.54 9.38
CA ASP A 91 19.82 3.19 8.01
C ASP A 91 18.70 3.40 6.98
N ASN A 92 17.58 3.97 7.39
CA ASN A 92 16.45 4.20 6.50
C ASN A 92 16.82 5.23 5.42
N ARG A 93 16.75 4.77 4.17
CA ARG A 93 17.06 5.56 2.97
C ARG A 93 16.14 6.77 2.75
N HIS A 94 15.05 6.92 3.51
CA HIS A 94 14.19 8.11 3.48
C HIS A 94 14.93 9.37 3.95
N ARG A 95 15.97 9.22 4.77
CA ARG A 95 16.83 10.34 5.19
C ARG A 95 17.71 10.92 4.08
N ARG A 96 17.89 10.20 2.96
CA ARG A 96 18.81 10.62 1.88
C ARG A 96 18.06 11.48 0.87
N ALA A 97 18.71 12.56 0.42
CA ALA A 97 18.18 13.46 -0.60
C ALA A 97 17.81 12.71 -1.89
N ARG A 98 16.76 13.19 -2.57
CA ARG A 98 16.19 12.57 -3.77
C ARG A 98 15.93 13.62 -4.85
N PRO A 99 15.96 13.21 -6.13
CA PRO A 99 15.54 14.09 -7.22
C PRO A 99 14.03 14.42 -7.12
N PRO A 100 13.56 15.52 -7.73
CA PRO A 100 12.19 16.01 -7.59
C PRO A 100 11.09 14.98 -7.88
N PHE A 101 11.23 14.18 -8.93
CA PHE A 101 10.23 13.15 -9.29
C PHE A 101 10.09 12.08 -8.18
N ALA A 102 11.20 11.70 -7.55
CA ALA A 102 11.20 10.73 -6.45
C ALA A 102 10.64 11.34 -5.15
N ILE A 103 10.84 12.65 -4.94
CA ILE A 103 10.17 13.37 -3.84
C ILE A 103 8.66 13.37 -4.07
N LYS A 104 8.19 13.62 -5.30
CA LYS A 104 6.76 13.57 -5.66
C LYS A 104 6.15 12.21 -5.36
N VAL A 105 6.81 11.11 -5.75
CA VAL A 105 6.39 9.73 -5.40
C VAL A 105 6.23 9.57 -3.89
N LYS A 106 7.20 10.06 -3.10
CA LYS A 106 7.16 9.94 -1.63
C LYS A 106 6.04 10.74 -0.99
N LEU A 107 5.79 11.95 -1.48
CA LEU A 107 4.66 12.76 -1.03
C LEU A 107 3.31 12.12 -1.37
N MET A 108 3.15 11.58 -2.58
CA MET A 108 1.92 10.86 -2.98
C MET A 108 1.72 9.58 -2.17
N ALA A 109 2.79 8.86 -1.83
CA ALA A 109 2.72 7.70 -0.96
C ALA A 109 2.24 8.09 0.45
N LEU A 110 2.71 9.22 0.98
CA LEU A 110 2.23 9.74 2.27
C LEU A 110 0.76 10.17 2.20
N ASP A 111 0.34 10.86 1.13
CA ASP A 111 -1.08 11.20 0.93
C ASP A 111 -1.96 9.93 0.98
N TYR A 112 -1.54 8.84 0.33
CA TYR A 112 -2.27 7.56 0.39
C TYR A 112 -2.34 6.97 1.80
N VAL A 113 -1.24 7.00 2.56
CA VAL A 113 -1.22 6.47 3.94
C VAL A 113 -2.14 7.28 4.86
N LEU A 114 -2.11 8.61 4.73
CA LEU A 114 -2.93 9.51 5.55
C LEU A 114 -4.42 9.41 5.23
N ALA A 115 -4.78 9.09 3.99
CA ALA A 115 -6.15 8.87 3.57
C ALA A 115 -6.78 7.58 4.13
N GLU A 116 -5.99 6.70 4.76
CA GLU A 116 -6.41 5.37 5.22
C GLU A 116 -6.08 5.14 6.71
N PRO A 117 -6.56 5.98 7.65
CA PRO A 117 -6.14 5.97 9.05
C PRO A 117 -6.51 4.69 9.82
N GLY A 118 -7.50 3.92 9.33
CA GLY A 118 -7.92 2.66 9.93
C GLY A 118 -7.11 1.43 9.47
N ARG A 119 -6.15 1.61 8.56
CA ARG A 119 -5.35 0.50 8.01
C ARG A 119 -4.04 0.34 8.76
N SER A 120 -3.65 -0.92 8.98
CA SER A 120 -2.33 -1.25 9.50
C SER A 120 -1.32 -1.29 8.34
N PHE A 121 -0.35 -0.38 8.33
CA PHE A 121 0.70 -0.33 7.33
C PHE A 121 1.98 -1.04 7.80
N LEU A 122 2.54 -1.86 6.92
CA LEU A 122 3.85 -2.49 7.09
C LEU A 122 4.92 -1.51 6.57
N ALA A 123 5.46 -0.70 7.47
CA ALA A 123 6.34 0.42 7.16
C ALA A 123 7.77 -0.01 6.83
N THR A 124 8.32 -0.97 7.58
CA THR A 124 9.72 -1.37 7.47
C THR A 124 9.92 -2.65 6.66
N GLU A 125 11.15 -2.91 6.20
CA GLU A 125 11.46 -4.17 5.52
C GLU A 125 11.28 -5.35 6.50
N GLU A 126 11.67 -5.13 7.75
CA GLU A 126 11.56 -6.07 8.85
C GLU A 126 10.10 -6.42 9.16
N GLU A 127 9.21 -5.41 9.24
CA GLU A 127 7.76 -5.62 9.43
C GLU A 127 7.15 -6.40 8.27
N LYS A 128 7.50 -6.04 7.02
CA LYS A 128 7.02 -6.75 5.83
C LYS A 128 7.45 -8.21 5.83
N VAL A 129 8.73 -8.47 6.08
CA VAL A 129 9.26 -9.84 6.13
C VAL A 129 8.64 -10.62 7.29
N ALA A 130 8.55 -10.05 8.49
CA ALA A 130 7.94 -10.71 9.64
C ALA A 130 6.46 -11.07 9.40
N PHE A 131 5.71 -10.21 8.73
CA PHE A 131 4.32 -10.49 8.36
C PHE A 131 4.23 -11.61 7.30
N PHE A 132 4.93 -11.48 6.18
CA PHE A 132 4.79 -12.43 5.07
C PHE A 132 5.42 -13.80 5.35
N ASP A 133 6.60 -13.83 5.95
CA ASP A 133 7.32 -15.07 6.31
C ASP A 133 6.68 -15.69 7.56
N GLY A 134 6.56 -14.90 8.62
CA GLY A 134 6.12 -15.39 9.93
C GLY A 134 4.63 -15.67 10.04
N GLN A 135 3.76 -14.81 9.48
CA GLN A 135 2.31 -14.98 9.63
C GLN A 135 1.66 -15.66 8.44
N LEU A 136 2.08 -15.35 7.21
CA LEU A 136 1.51 -15.96 6.00
C LEU A 136 2.30 -17.17 5.49
N GLY A 137 3.46 -17.49 6.08
CA GLY A 137 4.28 -18.65 5.69
C GLY A 137 4.84 -18.56 4.27
N ILE A 138 4.97 -17.36 3.71
CA ILE A 138 5.49 -17.14 2.36
C ILE A 138 7.02 -17.09 2.40
N PRO A 139 7.73 -18.01 1.72
CA PRO A 139 9.18 -18.03 1.73
C PRO A 139 9.79 -16.73 1.23
N ARG A 140 10.90 -16.31 1.85
CA ARG A 140 11.58 -15.05 1.51
C ARG A 140 12.02 -14.99 0.05
N GLU A 141 12.33 -16.13 -0.55
CA GLU A 141 12.74 -16.29 -1.95
C GLU A 141 11.64 -15.85 -2.92
N LYS A 142 10.37 -16.01 -2.51
CA LYS A 142 9.19 -15.58 -3.28
C LYS A 142 8.90 -14.09 -3.11
N MET A 143 9.44 -13.44 -2.08
CA MET A 143 9.27 -12.00 -1.90
C MET A 143 10.11 -11.21 -2.92
N PRO A 144 9.59 -10.09 -3.45
CA PRO A 144 10.31 -9.24 -4.38
C PRO A 144 11.54 -8.65 -3.69
N ALA A 145 12.71 -8.83 -4.28
CA ALA A 145 13.97 -8.41 -3.70
C ALA A 145 15.00 -8.01 -4.74
N ARG A 146 15.99 -7.21 -4.33
CA ARG A 146 17.20 -6.94 -5.11
C ARG A 146 18.45 -7.33 -4.33
N VAL A 147 19.41 -7.89 -5.04
CA VAL A 147 20.72 -8.23 -4.51
C VAL A 147 21.69 -7.12 -4.85
N TYR A 148 22.32 -6.56 -3.82
CA TYR A 148 23.34 -5.53 -3.95
C TYR A 148 24.70 -6.15 -3.64
N ARG A 149 25.66 -6.00 -4.54
CA ARG A 149 27.04 -6.41 -4.29
C ARG A 149 27.83 -5.20 -3.77
N SER A 150 28.46 -5.36 -2.61
CA SER A 150 29.40 -4.38 -2.08
C SER A 150 30.64 -4.34 -2.96
N ARG A 151 31.03 -3.15 -3.41
CA ARG A 151 32.26 -2.95 -4.19
C ARG A 151 33.52 -3.12 -3.35
N THR A 152 33.41 -2.93 -2.04
CA THR A 152 34.57 -2.88 -1.13
C THR A 152 34.82 -4.24 -0.45
N SER A 153 33.76 -4.93 -0.03
CA SER A 153 33.87 -6.18 0.72
C SER A 153 33.55 -7.43 -0.11
N GLY A 154 33.07 -7.27 -1.35
CA GLY A 154 32.59 -8.38 -2.18
C GLY A 154 31.30 -9.04 -1.69
N SER A 155 30.85 -8.73 -0.47
CA SER A 155 29.63 -9.30 0.13
C SER A 155 28.37 -8.89 -0.65
N THR A 156 27.41 -9.81 -0.71
CA THR A 156 26.10 -9.58 -1.30
C THR A 156 25.06 -9.37 -0.20
N THR A 157 24.19 -8.37 -0.38
CA THR A 157 23.07 -8.11 0.52
C THR A 157 21.78 -8.18 -0.28
N ARG A 158 20.89 -9.10 0.08
CA ARG A 158 19.52 -9.16 -0.44
C ARG A 158 18.64 -8.21 0.38
N ARG A 159 17.91 -7.31 -0.28
CA ARG A 159 16.90 -6.46 0.34
C ARG A 159 15.55 -6.69 -0.30
N SER A 160 14.53 -6.91 0.50
CA SER A 160 13.15 -7.13 0.07
C SER A 160 12.39 -5.80 -0.06
N PHE A 161 11.40 -5.72 -0.95
CA PHE A 161 10.49 -4.58 -1.11
C PHE A 161 11.19 -3.22 -1.32
N VAL A 162 12.19 -3.19 -2.20
CA VAL A 162 13.10 -2.05 -2.39
C VAL A 162 12.45 -0.81 -3.01
N ASP A 163 11.29 -0.95 -3.65
CA ASP A 163 10.47 0.15 -4.17
C ASP A 163 9.98 1.06 -3.04
N LYS A 164 9.83 0.50 -1.82
CA LYS A 164 9.34 1.18 -0.62
C LYS A 164 7.95 1.80 -0.81
N PHE A 165 7.09 1.18 -1.62
CA PHE A 165 5.69 1.55 -1.64
C PHE A 165 4.98 1.08 -0.36
N PRO A 166 3.94 1.81 0.08
CA PRO A 166 3.10 1.39 1.20
C PRO A 166 2.46 0.02 0.95
N ILE A 167 2.46 -0.83 1.97
CA ILE A 167 1.73 -2.09 1.99
C ILE A 167 0.89 -2.06 3.25
N SER A 168 -0.41 -2.30 3.14
CA SER A 168 -1.32 -2.38 4.27
C SER A 168 -2.04 -3.71 4.34
N VAL A 169 -2.50 -4.04 5.54
CA VAL A 169 -3.25 -5.26 5.82
C VAL A 169 -4.62 -4.89 6.37
N ASP A 170 -5.66 -5.42 5.75
CA ASP A 170 -7.03 -5.29 6.22
C ASP A 170 -7.42 -6.56 6.99
N GLY A 171 -7.84 -6.38 8.25
CA GLY A 171 -8.36 -7.45 9.10
C GLY A 171 -7.32 -8.07 10.03
N VAL A 172 -7.53 -7.90 11.34
CA VAL A 172 -6.93 -8.73 12.39
C VAL A 172 -8.09 -9.21 13.27
N ALA A 173 -8.12 -10.52 13.55
CA ALA A 173 -9.09 -11.28 14.35
C ALA A 173 -10.37 -11.77 13.62
N GLY A 174 -10.24 -12.86 12.84
CA GLY A 174 -11.38 -13.63 12.32
C GLY A 174 -10.95 -14.74 11.36
N ARG A 175 -11.87 -15.69 11.07
CA ARG A 175 -11.68 -16.81 10.12
C ARG A 175 -11.44 -16.37 8.66
N ASP A 176 -11.53 -15.08 8.35
CA ASP A 176 -11.29 -14.53 7.02
C ASP A 176 -9.82 -14.20 6.80
N ARG A 177 -9.32 -14.58 5.62
CA ARG A 177 -7.94 -14.35 5.19
C ARG A 177 -7.71 -12.85 5.02
N ALA A 178 -6.75 -12.29 5.77
CA ALA A 178 -6.38 -10.88 5.69
C ALA A 178 -6.11 -10.45 4.24
N VAL A 179 -6.74 -9.37 3.78
CA VAL A 179 -6.53 -8.84 2.44
C VAL A 179 -5.36 -7.88 2.47
N VAL A 180 -4.27 -8.26 1.80
CA VAL A 180 -3.08 -7.42 1.68
C VAL A 180 -3.24 -6.44 0.52
N SER A 181 -3.10 -5.16 0.82
CA SER A 181 -3.17 -4.06 -0.16
C SER A 181 -1.77 -3.56 -0.49
N PHE A 182 -1.44 -3.58 -1.78
CA PHE A 182 -0.18 -3.08 -2.32
C PHE A 182 -0.41 -1.75 -3.01
N CYS A 183 0.37 -0.74 -2.66
CA CYS A 183 0.34 0.55 -3.34
C CYS A 183 1.34 0.54 -4.51
N TYR A 184 0.95 1.12 -5.64
CA TYR A 184 1.86 1.52 -6.70
C TYR A 184 1.63 3.00 -7.01
N VAL A 185 2.68 3.81 -6.92
CA VAL A 185 2.60 5.26 -7.09
C VAL A 185 3.19 5.66 -8.45
N ASP A 186 2.32 6.12 -9.36
CA ASP A 186 2.67 6.70 -10.65
C ASP A 186 2.75 8.23 -10.54
N GLU A 187 3.96 8.77 -10.53
CA GLU A 187 4.15 10.23 -10.51
C GLU A 187 3.76 10.90 -11.83
N GLY A 188 3.75 10.16 -12.95
CA GLY A 188 3.12 10.58 -14.20
C GLY A 188 4.01 11.18 -15.30
N VAL A 189 5.33 11.28 -15.11
CA VAL A 189 6.30 11.74 -16.13
C VAL A 189 7.20 10.58 -16.59
N ILE A 190 7.86 9.92 -15.65
CA ILE A 190 8.77 8.79 -15.80
C ILE A 190 8.43 7.77 -14.69
N ALA A 191 7.37 6.97 -14.90
CA ALA A 191 7.06 5.87 -13.99
C ALA A 191 8.21 4.85 -13.99
N THR A 192 9.04 4.86 -12.94
CA THR A 192 10.21 3.99 -12.82
C THR A 192 10.26 3.30 -11.45
N PRO A 193 10.09 1.97 -11.37
CA PRO A 193 9.73 1.07 -12.47
C PRO A 193 8.34 1.40 -13.02
N SER A 194 8.04 0.99 -14.27
CA SER A 194 6.69 1.08 -14.80
C SER A 194 5.76 0.10 -14.05
N LEU A 195 4.44 0.30 -14.16
CA LEU A 195 3.47 -0.61 -13.55
C LEU A 195 3.65 -2.04 -14.06
N GLU A 196 3.93 -2.19 -15.36
CA GLU A 196 4.17 -3.51 -15.95
C GLU A 196 5.40 -4.20 -15.34
N THR A 197 6.51 -3.46 -15.18
CA THR A 197 7.71 -3.99 -14.53
C THR A 197 7.44 -4.35 -13.08
N TYR A 198 6.72 -3.51 -12.34
CA TYR A 198 6.31 -3.78 -10.97
C TYR A 198 5.48 -5.08 -10.87
N LEU A 199 4.44 -5.22 -11.70
CA LEU A 199 3.59 -6.42 -11.73
C LEU A 199 4.40 -7.68 -12.04
N ARG A 200 5.36 -7.58 -12.97
CA ARG A 200 6.24 -8.69 -13.33
C ARG A 200 7.19 -9.08 -12.19
N GLU A 201 7.80 -8.10 -11.53
CA GLU A 201 8.69 -8.32 -10.37
C GLU A 201 7.93 -8.96 -9.19
N TYR A 202 6.63 -8.66 -9.04
CA TYR A 202 5.79 -9.18 -7.96
C TYR A 202 4.98 -10.44 -8.33
N ALA A 203 5.10 -10.96 -9.56
CA ALA A 203 4.23 -12.02 -10.08
C ALA A 203 4.20 -13.28 -9.20
N ASP A 204 5.37 -13.87 -8.93
CA ASP A 204 5.55 -15.06 -8.08
C ASP A 204 5.03 -14.83 -6.66
N PHE A 205 5.25 -13.62 -6.14
CA PHE A 205 4.85 -13.25 -4.80
C PHE A 205 3.33 -13.16 -4.68
N PHE A 206 2.69 -12.45 -5.61
CA PHE A 206 1.24 -12.36 -5.67
C PHE A 206 0.61 -13.74 -5.85
N GLN A 207 1.21 -14.61 -6.68
CA GLN A 207 0.70 -15.97 -6.87
C GLN A 207 0.68 -16.76 -5.56
N SER A 208 1.71 -16.59 -4.73
CA SER A 208 1.83 -17.21 -3.40
C SER A 208 0.79 -16.63 -2.41
N LEU A 209 0.46 -15.34 -2.53
CA LEU A 209 -0.57 -14.70 -1.71
C LEU A 209 -1.99 -15.17 -2.03
N GLY A 210 -2.28 -15.56 -3.27
CA GLY A 210 -3.59 -16.06 -3.72
C GLY A 210 -4.65 -14.97 -3.89
N SER A 211 -4.72 -13.99 -2.99
CA SER A 211 -5.60 -12.83 -3.05
C SER A 211 -4.87 -11.57 -2.58
N PHE A 212 -5.03 -10.46 -3.30
CA PHE A 212 -4.43 -9.18 -2.96
C PHE A 212 -5.25 -8.04 -3.57
N ARG A 213 -5.08 -6.83 -3.04
CA ARG A 213 -5.56 -5.59 -3.63
C ARG A 213 -4.38 -4.79 -4.16
N LEU A 214 -4.50 -4.22 -5.35
CA LEU A 214 -3.54 -3.26 -5.88
C LEU A 214 -4.18 -1.87 -5.92
N VAL A 215 -3.59 -0.91 -5.21
CA VAL A 215 -4.01 0.49 -5.19
C VAL A 215 -3.08 1.28 -6.10
N TYR A 216 -3.65 1.82 -7.19
CA TYR A 216 -2.93 2.65 -8.14
C TYR A 216 -3.09 4.13 -7.79
N VAL A 217 -2.00 4.78 -7.39
CA VAL A 217 -1.99 6.18 -6.98
C VAL A 217 -1.39 7.03 -8.08
N THR A 218 -2.14 7.99 -8.61
CA THR A 218 -1.67 8.90 -9.65
C THR A 218 -2.36 10.27 -9.55
N THR A 219 -1.73 11.31 -10.09
CA THR A 219 -2.38 12.61 -10.31
C THR A 219 -3.03 12.73 -11.69
N ARG A 220 -2.98 11.68 -12.52
CA ARG A 220 -3.48 11.71 -13.91
C ARG A 220 -4.68 10.80 -14.08
N SER A 221 -5.89 11.35 -14.10
CA SER A 221 -7.13 10.56 -14.26
C SER A 221 -7.14 9.70 -15.53
N ARG A 222 -6.51 10.16 -16.63
CA ARG A 222 -6.40 9.40 -17.89
C ARG A 222 -5.54 8.14 -17.77
N ALA A 223 -4.68 8.03 -16.75
CA ALA A 223 -3.80 6.88 -16.56
C ALA A 223 -4.56 5.65 -16.01
N PHE A 224 -5.70 5.84 -15.33
CA PHE A 224 -6.47 4.74 -14.73
C PHE A 224 -6.88 3.69 -15.75
N ALA A 225 -7.46 4.09 -16.89
CA ALA A 225 -7.88 3.14 -17.92
C ALA A 225 -6.71 2.32 -18.48
N SER A 226 -5.52 2.91 -18.57
CA SER A 226 -4.32 2.19 -19.03
C SER A 226 -3.79 1.25 -17.95
N ALA A 227 -3.73 1.71 -16.70
CA ALA A 227 -3.33 0.91 -15.54
C ALA A 227 -4.24 -0.30 -15.33
N GLU A 228 -5.55 -0.12 -15.45
CA GLU A 228 -6.54 -1.19 -15.37
C GLU A 228 -6.33 -2.23 -16.47
N ARG A 229 -6.16 -1.80 -17.74
CA ARG A 229 -5.85 -2.74 -18.83
C ARG A 229 -4.57 -3.53 -18.58
N MET A 230 -3.51 -2.88 -18.07
CA MET A 230 -2.26 -3.55 -17.72
C MET A 230 -2.47 -4.59 -16.61
N PHE A 231 -3.24 -4.23 -15.57
CA PHE A 231 -3.56 -5.13 -14.47
C PHE A 231 -4.41 -6.32 -14.94
N GLN A 232 -5.44 -6.10 -15.75
CA GLN A 232 -6.28 -7.16 -16.30
C GLN A 232 -5.47 -8.12 -17.20
N ARG A 233 -4.57 -7.59 -18.03
CA ARG A 233 -3.65 -8.41 -18.84
C ARG A 233 -2.73 -9.26 -17.96
N PHE A 234 -2.21 -8.68 -16.89
CA PHE A 234 -1.43 -9.41 -15.89
C PHE A 234 -2.24 -10.54 -15.26
N LEU A 235 -3.49 -10.30 -14.84
CA LEU A 235 -4.35 -11.34 -14.26
C LEU A 235 -4.63 -12.50 -15.22
N ARG A 236 -4.91 -12.18 -16.49
CA ARG A 236 -5.16 -13.20 -17.55
C ARG A 236 -3.92 -14.03 -17.85
N GLY A 237 -2.75 -13.39 -17.93
CA GLY A 237 -1.49 -14.06 -18.22
C GLY A 237 -1.04 -15.07 -17.15
N HIS A 238 -1.54 -14.94 -15.92
CA HIS A 238 -1.14 -15.78 -14.79
C HIS A 238 -2.14 -16.89 -14.42
N GLY A 239 -3.11 -17.19 -15.30
CA GLY A 239 -3.93 -18.42 -15.37
C GLY A 239 -4.86 -18.74 -14.19
N ARG A 240 -4.38 -18.60 -12.94
CA ARG A 240 -5.12 -18.87 -11.71
C ARG A 240 -6.09 -17.75 -11.34
N TRP A 241 -5.75 -16.49 -11.59
CA TRP A 241 -6.60 -15.37 -11.14
C TRP A 241 -7.82 -15.10 -12.03
N GLY A 242 -7.70 -15.27 -13.34
CA GLY A 242 -8.82 -15.02 -14.26
C GLY A 242 -10.05 -15.86 -13.93
N ALA A 243 -9.87 -17.14 -13.61
CA ALA A 243 -10.97 -18.04 -13.28
C ALA A 243 -11.48 -17.86 -11.84
N THR A 244 -10.63 -17.63 -10.83
CA THR A 244 -11.09 -17.52 -9.43
C THR A 244 -11.59 -16.14 -9.04
N ALA A 245 -11.08 -15.05 -9.63
CA ALA A 245 -11.51 -13.69 -9.29
C ALA A 245 -12.90 -13.37 -9.87
N GLU A 246 -13.16 -13.76 -11.13
CA GLU A 246 -14.52 -13.66 -11.70
C GLU A 246 -15.51 -14.50 -10.89
N ARG A 247 -15.17 -15.75 -10.54
CA ARG A 247 -16.00 -16.63 -9.68
C ARG A 247 -16.24 -16.12 -8.25
N ARG A 248 -15.52 -15.09 -7.80
CA ARG A 248 -15.56 -14.56 -6.42
C ARG A 248 -15.99 -13.09 -6.34
N SER A 249 -16.41 -12.46 -7.44
CA SER A 249 -16.80 -11.05 -7.39
C SER A 249 -18.18 -10.88 -6.69
N PRO A 250 -18.35 -9.85 -5.83
CA PRO A 250 -19.64 -9.54 -5.22
C PRO A 250 -20.75 -9.29 -6.25
N GLU A 251 -20.42 -8.72 -7.40
CA GLU A 251 -21.34 -8.47 -8.50
C GLU A 251 -21.86 -9.79 -9.08
N ARG A 252 -21.00 -10.80 -9.18
CA ARG A 252 -21.37 -12.14 -9.67
C ARG A 252 -22.22 -12.90 -8.65
N LEU A 253 -21.92 -12.76 -7.36
CA LEU A 253 -22.80 -13.30 -6.30
C LEU A 253 -24.17 -12.62 -6.29
N LEU A 254 -24.21 -11.29 -6.42
CA LEU A 254 -25.46 -10.54 -6.52
C LEU A 254 -26.27 -10.91 -7.77
N ALA A 255 -25.59 -11.12 -8.91
CA ALA A 255 -26.23 -11.62 -10.12
C ALA A 255 -26.84 -13.00 -9.90
N TYR A 256 -26.12 -13.92 -9.23
CA TYR A 256 -26.64 -15.23 -8.86
C TYR A 256 -27.87 -15.13 -7.95
N VAL A 257 -27.80 -14.35 -6.87
CA VAL A 257 -28.92 -14.17 -5.93
C VAL A 257 -30.15 -13.57 -6.64
N ARG A 258 -29.96 -12.61 -7.55
CA ARG A 258 -31.05 -12.04 -8.36
C ARG A 258 -31.68 -13.10 -9.27
N LEU A 259 -30.88 -13.87 -9.99
CA LEU A 259 -31.38 -14.93 -10.88
C LEU A 259 -32.10 -16.04 -10.10
N GLU A 260 -31.58 -16.45 -8.93
CA GLU A 260 -32.26 -17.39 -8.03
C GLU A 260 -33.58 -16.84 -7.52
N HIS A 261 -33.62 -15.56 -7.13
CA HIS A 261 -34.83 -14.92 -6.65
C HIS A 261 -35.92 -14.92 -7.73
N LEU A 262 -35.59 -14.47 -8.96
CA LEU A 262 -36.50 -14.49 -10.11
C LEU A 262 -37.02 -15.91 -10.41
N PHE A 263 -36.16 -16.92 -10.31
CA PHE A 263 -36.53 -18.31 -10.56
C PHE A 263 -37.48 -18.84 -9.47
N ARG A 264 -37.19 -18.55 -8.19
CA ARG A 264 -38.02 -18.98 -7.05
C ARG A 264 -39.38 -18.29 -7.04
N THR A 265 -39.44 -17.01 -7.40
CA THR A 265 -40.70 -16.24 -7.47
C THR A 265 -41.49 -16.46 -8.76
N ARG A 266 -41.04 -17.38 -9.64
CA ARG A 266 -41.70 -17.75 -10.90
C ARG A 266 -41.91 -16.56 -11.84
N GLN A 267 -41.04 -15.56 -11.79
CA GLN A 267 -41.06 -14.41 -12.70
C GLN A 267 -40.43 -14.76 -14.06
N PHE A 268 -41.06 -15.70 -14.77
CA PHE A 268 -40.52 -16.28 -16.00
C PHE A 268 -40.44 -15.28 -17.17
N ASP A 269 -41.24 -14.21 -17.13
CA ASP A 269 -41.16 -13.12 -18.12
C ASP A 269 -39.81 -12.38 -18.09
N SER A 270 -39.08 -12.47 -16.96
CA SER A 270 -37.75 -11.87 -16.77
C SER A 270 -36.59 -12.85 -16.96
N LEU A 271 -36.88 -14.14 -17.22
CA LEU A 271 -35.92 -15.24 -17.35
C LEU A 271 -35.98 -15.84 -18.76
N ASP A 272 -35.16 -15.29 -19.65
CA ASP A 272 -34.91 -15.88 -20.96
C ASP A 272 -34.02 -17.14 -20.88
N ALA A 273 -33.90 -17.86 -21.99
CA ALA A 273 -33.10 -19.09 -22.08
C ALA A 273 -31.62 -18.86 -21.70
N VAL A 274 -31.06 -17.68 -21.99
CA VAL A 274 -29.66 -17.34 -21.68
C VAL A 274 -29.48 -17.22 -20.17
N LYS A 275 -30.39 -16.52 -19.48
CA LYS A 275 -30.41 -16.37 -18.02
C LYS A 275 -30.63 -17.69 -17.30
N LEU A 276 -31.46 -18.59 -17.86
CA LEU A 276 -31.66 -19.93 -17.30
C LEU A 276 -30.41 -20.80 -17.42
N ASP A 277 -29.70 -20.74 -18.54
CA ASP A 277 -28.42 -21.43 -18.72
C ASP A 277 -27.31 -20.85 -17.83
N GLU A 278 -27.31 -19.52 -17.64
CA GLU A 278 -26.41 -18.86 -16.70
C GLU A 278 -26.71 -19.28 -15.27
N LEU A 279 -27.98 -19.29 -14.85
CA LEU A 279 -28.40 -19.76 -13.54
C LEU A 279 -27.99 -21.24 -13.29
N ARG A 280 -28.13 -22.12 -14.30
CA ARG A 280 -27.67 -23.52 -14.18
C ARG A 280 -26.17 -23.62 -13.95
N ARG A 281 -25.37 -22.83 -14.68
CA ARG A 281 -23.91 -22.78 -14.49
C ARG A 281 -23.54 -22.23 -13.11
N MET A 282 -24.17 -21.14 -12.69
CA MET A 282 -23.93 -20.53 -11.37
C MET A 282 -24.36 -21.45 -10.22
N ARG A 283 -25.44 -22.22 -10.37
CA ARG A 283 -25.83 -23.25 -9.38
C ARG A 283 -24.75 -24.31 -9.19
N GLN A 284 -24.10 -24.77 -10.26
CA GLN A 284 -22.97 -25.71 -10.16
C GLN A 284 -21.75 -25.02 -9.51
N GLU A 285 -21.49 -23.76 -9.88
CA GLU A 285 -20.40 -22.93 -9.34
C GLU A 285 -20.52 -22.68 -7.83
N PHE A 286 -21.73 -22.41 -7.32
CA PHE A 286 -21.98 -22.12 -5.91
C PHE A 286 -22.35 -23.35 -5.08
N ARG A 287 -22.93 -24.43 -5.64
CA ARG A 287 -23.18 -25.70 -4.91
C ARG A 287 -21.89 -26.42 -4.50
N ALA A 288 -20.82 -26.29 -5.28
CA ALA A 288 -19.53 -26.89 -4.92
C ALA A 288 -18.96 -26.37 -3.58
N ARG A 289 -19.49 -25.25 -3.05
CA ARG A 289 -19.08 -24.67 -1.76
C ARG A 289 -19.67 -25.38 -0.54
N ASP A 290 -20.83 -26.03 -0.66
CA ASP A 290 -21.46 -26.72 0.48
C ASP A 290 -20.77 -28.06 0.79
N THR A 291 -20.00 -28.62 -0.15
CA THR A 291 -19.27 -29.89 0.00
C THR A 291 -17.81 -29.75 0.43
N GLU A 292 -17.20 -28.55 0.38
CA GLU A 292 -15.82 -28.30 0.85
C GLU A 292 -15.77 -27.74 2.29
N SER A 293 -16.90 -27.72 3.01
CA SER A 293 -17.02 -27.23 4.38
C SER A 293 -17.61 -28.24 5.37
N LEU A 294 -17.29 -29.52 5.19
CA LEU A 294 -17.43 -30.57 6.20
C LEU A 294 -16.08 -31.23 6.48
#